data_AF-A0A9D5HA30-F1
#
_entry.id   AF-A0A9D5HA30-F1
#
_cell.length_a   1.000
_cell.length_b   1.000
_cell.length_c   1.000
_cell.angle_alpha   90.00
_cell.angle_beta   90.00
_cell.angle_gamma   90.00
#
_symmetry.space_group_name_H-M   'P 1'
#
loop_
_entity.id
_entity.type
_entity.pdbx_description
1 polymer ?
#
loop_
_entity_poly.entity_id
_entity_poly.type
_entity_poly.pdbx_seq_one_letter_code
_entity_poly.pdbx_strand_id
1 'polypeptide(L)'
;MGPSVSLMNIFKNGGQPLMTPTTQDTDTLVFYLSIPFQHHKTMNEVKIRRKIEMKTMDTNHHHLLLLLLFPLNFVSQSHAEYHSIGKEKVTNLHFFYQETLKGDHPSAIVVATAKDNTVNNSSNQLPPFGSVLVIDDPLTEFPDPNSKVVGRAQGLAVSAGQEKLLFVFAMDFGFTSGEFNGSSLSVLSRDIVLETERELAVVGGQGKFRMARGFAKLRTHYSNYTSGVIIVEYTVTVFHYEFDNYVCWIS
;
A
#
# COMPACT_ATOMS: atom_id res chain seq x y z
N MET A 1 -18.67 16.15 67.93
CA MET A 1 -18.92 14.69 68.00
C MET A 1 -19.16 14.18 66.59
N GLY A 2 -18.23 13.37 66.08
CA GLY A 2 -18.39 12.42 64.96
C GLY A 2 -18.55 12.94 63.51
N PRO A 3 -18.05 12.22 62.49
CA PRO A 3 -16.75 11.56 62.44
C PRO A 3 -15.91 12.01 61.22
N SER A 4 -14.59 11.81 61.32
CA SER A 4 -13.72 11.69 60.15
C SER A 4 -14.11 10.44 59.35
N VAL A 5 -14.12 10.55 58.02
CA VAL A 5 -14.14 9.37 57.15
C VAL A 5 -12.97 9.48 56.17
N SER A 6 -12.21 8.39 56.17
CA SER A 6 -10.99 8.14 55.44
C SER A 6 -11.13 8.28 53.93
N LEU A 7 -10.16 8.96 53.30
CA LEU A 7 -9.82 8.78 51.90
C LEU A 7 -9.20 7.38 51.74
N MET A 8 -10.05 6.40 51.42
CA MET A 8 -9.58 5.09 50.99
C MET A 8 -9.25 5.16 49.50
N ASN A 9 -7.95 5.20 49.19
CA ASN A 9 -7.44 4.81 47.89
C ASN A 9 -7.82 3.34 47.64
N ILE A 10 -8.67 3.10 46.65
CA ILE A 10 -8.80 1.78 46.03
C ILE A 10 -8.17 1.90 44.64
N PHE A 11 -6.91 1.47 44.53
CA PHE A 11 -6.31 1.16 43.24
C PHE A 11 -6.93 -0.12 42.69
N LYS A 12 -7.21 -0.14 41.38
CA LYS A 12 -6.66 -1.16 40.45
C LYS A 12 -7.00 -0.79 39.01
N ASN A 13 -5.94 -0.63 38.21
CA ASN A 13 -5.83 -0.78 36.76
C ASN A 13 -7.10 -0.57 35.90
N GLY A 14 -7.07 0.50 35.10
CA GLY A 14 -7.96 0.67 33.95
C GLY A 14 -8.35 2.12 33.79
N GLY A 15 -7.87 2.77 32.72
CA GLY A 15 -8.19 4.16 32.41
C GLY A 15 -9.69 4.37 32.25
N GLN A 16 -10.27 5.20 33.11
CA GLN A 16 -11.63 5.73 33.02
C GLN A 16 -11.55 7.25 33.20
N PRO A 17 -12.47 8.03 32.60
CA PRO A 17 -12.37 9.49 32.55
C PRO A 17 -12.49 10.12 33.94
N LEU A 18 -11.59 11.05 34.24
CA LEU A 18 -11.64 11.88 35.44
C LEU A 18 -12.77 12.91 35.27
N MET A 19 -13.96 12.67 35.82
CA MET A 19 -14.97 13.72 35.96
C MET A 19 -14.59 14.60 37.15
N THR A 20 -13.99 15.75 36.90
CA THR A 20 -13.86 16.81 37.91
C THR A 20 -14.80 17.95 37.56
N PRO A 21 -15.88 18.20 38.32
CA PRO A 21 -16.68 19.40 38.14
C PRO A 21 -15.88 20.61 38.63
N THR A 22 -15.65 21.57 37.75
CA THR A 22 -15.23 22.93 38.12
C THR A 22 -16.41 23.86 37.91
N THR A 23 -16.97 24.39 38.99
CA THR A 23 -18.01 25.41 38.97
C THR A 23 -17.38 26.78 38.72
N GLN A 24 -17.68 27.39 37.57
CA GLN A 24 -17.63 28.84 37.38
C GLN A 24 -19.05 29.25 36.99
N ASP A 25 -19.71 29.99 37.88
CA ASP A 25 -21.12 30.39 37.89
C ASP A 25 -22.18 29.31 38.20
N THR A 26 -23.16 29.72 39.02
CA THR A 26 -24.18 28.86 39.65
C THR A 26 -25.25 28.31 38.69
N ASP A 27 -25.26 28.75 37.44
CA ASP A 27 -26.30 28.41 36.45
C ASP A 27 -25.79 27.67 35.21
N THR A 28 -24.55 27.18 35.20
CA THR A 28 -24.00 26.45 34.04
C THR A 28 -23.23 25.20 34.48
N LEU A 29 -23.74 24.03 34.12
CA LEU A 29 -23.00 22.76 34.23
C LEU A 29 -22.24 22.52 32.92
N VAL A 30 -20.91 22.53 32.99
CA VAL A 30 -20.03 22.25 31.84
C VAL A 30 -19.48 20.84 31.96
N PHE A 31 -19.85 19.96 31.04
CA PHE A 31 -19.30 18.61 30.93
C PHE A 31 -18.25 18.55 29.83
N TYR A 32 -17.08 17.98 30.14
CA TYR A 32 -16.03 17.69 29.15
C TYR A 32 -16.03 16.20 28.86
N LEU A 33 -16.48 15.81 27.66
CA LEU A 33 -16.26 14.45 27.16
C LEU A 33 -14.86 14.37 26.52
N SER A 34 -14.03 13.46 27.03
CA SER A 34 -12.77 13.09 26.38
C SER A 34 -12.99 11.75 25.68
N ILE A 35 -12.99 11.76 24.35
CA ILE A 35 -13.06 10.53 23.54
C ILE A 35 -11.61 10.19 23.13
N PRO A 36 -11.04 9.06 23.58
CA PRO A 36 -9.72 8.65 23.12
C PRO A 36 -9.79 8.25 21.64
N PHE A 37 -9.00 8.91 20.80
CA PHE A 37 -8.81 8.54 19.39
C PHE A 37 -7.39 8.02 19.22
N GLN A 38 -7.25 6.74 18.86
CA GLN A 38 -5.95 6.11 18.74
C GLN A 38 -5.61 5.90 17.27
N HIS A 39 -4.85 6.84 16.69
CA HIS A 39 -4.26 6.67 15.37
C HIS A 39 -2.78 6.26 15.53
N HIS A 40 -2.40 5.19 14.84
CA HIS A 40 -1.13 4.51 15.04
C HIS A 40 0.05 5.39 14.59
N LYS A 41 0.97 5.66 15.53
CA LYS A 41 2.30 6.30 15.34
C LYS A 41 2.31 7.79 14.96
N THR A 42 1.82 8.64 15.86
CA THR A 42 2.47 9.90 16.29
C THR A 42 1.66 10.45 17.46
N MET A 43 2.30 10.74 18.60
CA MET A 43 1.61 11.42 19.72
C MET A 43 1.33 12.87 19.31
N ASN A 44 0.21 13.09 18.65
CA ASN A 44 -0.47 14.37 18.64
C ASN A 44 -1.86 14.12 19.23
N GLU A 45 -2.04 14.46 20.50
CA GLU A 45 -3.39 14.56 21.08
C GLU A 45 -4.15 15.66 20.31
N VAL A 46 -4.94 15.29 19.30
CA VAL A 46 -5.95 16.20 18.77
C VAL A 46 -7.10 16.21 19.76
N LYS A 47 -6.97 17.05 20.80
CA LYS A 47 -7.98 17.24 21.82
C LYS A 47 -9.14 18.05 21.23
N ILE A 48 -10.10 17.38 20.63
CA ILE A 48 -11.34 18.03 20.17
C ILE A 48 -12.16 18.41 21.41
N ARG A 49 -12.05 19.66 21.86
CA ARG A 49 -12.94 20.22 22.89
C ARG A 49 -14.22 20.71 22.20
N ARG A 50 -15.29 19.92 22.23
CA ARG A 50 -16.63 20.46 21.97
C ARG A 50 -17.15 21.07 23.26
N LYS A 51 -17.37 22.40 23.26
CA LYS A 51 -18.08 23.10 24.32
C LYS A 51 -19.57 22.86 24.10
N ILE A 52 -20.23 22.15 25.00
CA ILE A 52 -21.70 22.06 25.03
C ILE A 52 -22.13 22.95 26.20
N GLU A 53 -22.68 24.12 25.88
CA GLU A 53 -23.31 24.98 26.88
C GLU A 53 -24.77 24.58 26.99
N MET A 54 -25.16 24.07 28.16
CA MET A 54 -26.56 23.84 28.49
C MET A 54 -26.99 24.85 29.54
N LYS A 55 -27.94 25.71 29.16
CA LYS A 55 -28.59 26.64 30.08
C LYS A 55 -29.44 25.84 31.05
N THR A 56 -29.36 26.13 32.35
CA THR A 56 -30.18 25.46 33.37
C THR A 56 -31.66 25.55 33.01
N MET A 57 -32.31 24.39 32.88
CA MET A 57 -33.77 24.29 32.87
C MET A 57 -34.25 24.03 34.28
N ASP A 58 -35.41 24.59 34.59
CA ASP A 58 -36.08 24.55 35.88
C ASP A 58 -36.16 23.12 36.47
N THR A 59 -36.10 23.02 37.80
CA THR A 59 -35.79 21.81 38.60
C THR A 59 -36.69 20.61 38.31
N ASN A 60 -37.85 20.82 37.69
CA ASN A 60 -38.79 19.77 37.27
C ASN A 60 -38.38 19.00 36.01
N HIS A 61 -37.31 19.39 35.29
CA HIS A 61 -36.89 18.75 34.03
C HIS A 61 -35.62 17.87 34.16
N HIS A 62 -35.04 17.75 35.35
CA HIS A 62 -33.81 16.97 35.58
C HIS A 62 -33.97 15.46 35.30
N HIS A 63 -35.14 14.89 35.59
CA HIS A 63 -35.42 13.48 35.31
C HIS A 63 -35.50 13.18 33.80
N LEU A 64 -36.03 14.12 33.01
CA LEU A 64 -36.11 13.99 31.55
C LEU A 64 -34.72 14.05 30.90
N LEU A 65 -33.83 14.88 31.45
CA LEU A 65 -32.45 15.02 30.98
C LEU A 65 -31.60 13.77 31.28
N LEU A 66 -31.75 13.17 32.46
CA LEU A 66 -31.11 11.91 32.83
C LEU A 66 -31.59 10.74 31.95
N LEU A 67 -32.88 10.71 31.61
CA LEU A 67 -33.48 9.73 30.70
C LEU A 67 -32.98 9.85 29.26
N LEU A 68 -32.66 11.06 28.78
CA LEU A 68 -32.06 11.29 27.45
C LEU A 68 -30.56 10.96 27.40
N LEU A 69 -29.85 11.03 28.52
CA LEU A 69 -28.41 10.68 28.62
C LEU A 69 -28.15 9.17 28.75
N PHE A 70 -29.13 8.39 29.22
CA PHE A 70 -29.01 6.93 29.32
C PHE A 70 -28.79 6.21 27.97
N PRO A 71 -29.52 6.52 26.87
CA PRO A 71 -29.26 5.90 25.57
C PRO A 71 -27.94 6.37 24.92
N LEU A 72 -27.42 7.55 25.27
CA LEU A 72 -26.11 8.04 24.79
C LEU A 72 -24.93 7.20 25.31
N ASN A 73 -25.05 6.61 26.50
CA ASN A 73 -24.07 5.66 27.01
C ASN A 73 -24.20 4.27 26.36
N PHE A 74 -25.36 3.93 25.79
CA PHE A 74 -25.58 2.65 25.09
C PHE A 74 -25.16 2.69 23.62
N VAL A 75 -25.16 3.86 22.98
CA VAL A 75 -24.81 4.02 21.55
C VAL A 75 -23.30 3.94 21.26
N SER A 76 -22.42 3.92 22.27
CA SER A 76 -20.97 3.91 22.02
C SER A 76 -20.27 2.56 22.17
N GLN A 77 -21.02 1.44 22.25
CA GLN A 77 -20.43 0.10 22.27
C GLN A 77 -20.80 -0.74 21.05
N SER A 78 -20.84 -0.12 19.87
CA SER A 78 -20.53 -0.88 18.66
C SER A 78 -19.05 -1.26 18.74
N HIS A 79 -18.75 -2.47 19.22
CA HIS A 79 -17.44 -3.09 19.01
C HIS A 79 -17.30 -3.28 17.50
N ALA A 80 -16.80 -2.27 16.79
CA ALA A 80 -16.20 -2.50 15.50
C ALA A 80 -14.99 -3.39 15.80
N GLU A 81 -15.12 -4.69 15.52
CA GLU A 81 -14.01 -5.63 15.61
C GLU A 81 -12.96 -5.16 14.61
N TYR A 82 -11.95 -4.44 15.11
CA TYR A 82 -10.89 -3.89 14.30
C TYR A 82 -9.95 -5.04 13.97
N HIS A 83 -10.22 -5.76 12.88
CA HIS A 83 -9.28 -6.75 12.37
C HIS A 83 -7.99 -6.04 11.99
N SER A 84 -6.91 -6.33 12.70
CA SER A 84 -5.60 -5.80 12.35
C SER A 84 -5.17 -6.47 11.04
N ILE A 85 -4.75 -5.65 10.06
CA ILE A 85 -4.29 -6.08 8.71
C ILE A 85 -2.96 -6.88 8.79
N GLY A 86 -2.48 -7.18 9.99
CA GLY A 86 -1.17 -7.74 10.25
C GLY A 86 -0.08 -6.67 10.38
N LYS A 87 1.17 -7.11 10.56
CA LYS A 87 2.32 -6.23 10.69
C LYS A 87 2.83 -5.83 9.32
N GLU A 88 2.90 -4.51 9.06
CA GLU A 88 3.54 -3.99 7.85
C GLU A 88 5.04 -4.30 7.85
N LYS A 89 5.55 -4.76 6.71
CA LYS A 89 6.94 -5.08 6.44
C LYS A 89 7.44 -4.29 5.25
N VAL A 90 8.73 -3.98 5.27
CA VAL A 90 9.46 -3.46 4.11
C VAL A 90 10.39 -4.55 3.62
N THR A 91 10.31 -4.87 2.33
CA THR A 91 11.22 -5.81 1.67
C THR A 91 11.93 -5.11 0.54
N ASN A 92 13.24 -5.31 0.47
CA ASN A 92 14.07 -4.88 -0.64
C ASN A 92 14.47 -6.12 -1.44
N LEU A 93 14.14 -6.14 -2.72
CA LEU A 93 14.49 -7.20 -3.67
C LEU A 93 15.50 -6.67 -4.66
N HIS A 94 16.37 -7.56 -5.12
CA HIS A 94 17.35 -7.28 -6.15
C HIS A 94 17.42 -8.48 -7.09
N PHE A 95 17.33 -8.23 -8.40
CA PHE A 95 17.38 -9.25 -9.44
C PHE A 95 17.65 -8.61 -10.80
N PHE A 96 17.96 -9.44 -11.79
CA PHE A 96 18.17 -9.03 -13.18
C PHE A 96 17.06 -9.55 -14.07
N TYR A 97 16.46 -8.64 -14.82
CA TYR A 97 15.48 -8.92 -15.87
C TYR A 97 16.22 -9.18 -17.18
N GLN A 98 15.95 -10.34 -17.80
CA GLN A 98 16.66 -10.85 -18.97
C GLN A 98 15.69 -10.89 -20.16
N GLU A 99 15.82 -9.95 -21.10
CA GLU A 99 14.94 -9.86 -22.27
C GLU A 99 15.67 -10.24 -23.56
N THR A 100 14.99 -11.05 -24.36
CA THR A 100 15.45 -11.49 -25.68
C THR A 100 14.35 -11.24 -26.71
N LEU A 101 14.53 -10.23 -27.56
CA LEU A 101 13.59 -9.82 -28.61
C LEU A 101 13.79 -10.56 -29.94
N LYS A 102 14.93 -11.22 -30.14
CA LYS A 102 15.34 -11.86 -31.40
C LYS A 102 16.07 -13.17 -31.14
N GLY A 103 16.15 -14.02 -32.15
CA GLY A 103 16.76 -15.35 -32.09
C GLY A 103 15.72 -16.46 -32.11
N ASP A 104 16.17 -17.70 -31.87
CA ASP A 104 15.31 -18.89 -32.02
C ASP A 104 14.27 -19.01 -30.89
N HIS A 105 14.53 -18.40 -29.74
CA HIS A 105 13.68 -18.48 -28.55
C HIS A 105 13.54 -17.09 -27.91
N PRO A 106 12.80 -16.16 -28.56
CA PRO A 106 12.54 -14.85 -27.97
C PRO A 106 11.67 -14.99 -26.71
N SER A 107 11.96 -14.19 -25.70
CA SER A 107 11.21 -14.13 -24.44
C SER A 107 10.17 -13.00 -24.44
N ALA A 108 10.31 -12.03 -25.36
CA ALA A 108 9.30 -11.00 -25.62
C ALA A 108 9.03 -10.89 -27.13
N ILE A 109 7.74 -10.82 -27.50
CA ILE A 109 7.29 -10.81 -28.90
C ILE A 109 6.31 -9.67 -29.18
N VAL A 110 6.42 -9.05 -30.36
CA VAL A 110 5.45 -8.05 -30.83
C VAL A 110 4.23 -8.77 -31.40
N VAL A 111 3.05 -8.49 -30.83
CA VAL A 111 1.77 -9.12 -31.22
C VAL A 111 0.83 -8.19 -31.99
N ALA A 112 1.07 -6.88 -31.92
CA ALA A 112 0.34 -5.90 -32.71
C ALA A 112 1.23 -4.69 -33.02
N THR A 113 1.03 -4.08 -34.18
CA THR A 113 1.68 -2.83 -34.61
C THR A 113 0.67 -1.92 -35.29
N ALA A 114 0.88 -0.60 -35.21
CA ALA A 114 0.02 0.35 -35.91
C ALA A 114 0.22 0.25 -37.44
N LYS A 115 -0.90 0.24 -38.17
CA LYS A 115 -0.99 -0.08 -39.61
C LYS A 115 -0.19 0.84 -40.53
N ASP A 116 -0.05 2.12 -40.15
CA ASP A 116 0.59 3.16 -40.96
C ASP A 116 1.96 3.60 -40.42
N ASN A 117 2.59 2.80 -39.55
CA ASN A 117 3.99 3.01 -39.17
C ASN A 117 4.94 2.54 -40.29
N THR A 118 4.80 3.13 -41.47
CA THR A 118 5.80 3.15 -42.54
C THR A 118 6.91 4.16 -42.22
N VAL A 119 7.21 4.40 -40.94
CA VAL A 119 8.50 4.99 -40.58
C VAL A 119 9.52 3.90 -40.89
N ASN A 120 9.96 3.93 -42.15
CA ASN A 120 11.14 3.28 -42.67
C ASN A 120 12.36 3.82 -41.91
N ASN A 121 12.46 3.50 -40.62
CA ASN A 121 13.74 3.50 -39.96
C ASN A 121 14.38 2.21 -40.41
N SER A 122 15.31 2.35 -41.35
CA SER A 122 16.28 1.36 -41.81
C SER A 122 17.12 0.73 -40.68
N SER A 123 16.71 0.85 -39.43
CA SER A 123 17.31 0.28 -38.24
C SER A 123 16.50 -0.81 -37.53
N ASN A 124 15.23 -1.15 -37.86
CA ASN A 124 14.49 -2.38 -37.43
C ASN A 124 14.75 -2.94 -35.99
N GLN A 125 15.13 -2.11 -35.03
CA GLN A 125 15.79 -2.59 -33.82
C GLN A 125 14.89 -2.56 -32.60
N LEU A 126 13.89 -1.67 -32.57
CA LEU A 126 12.99 -1.47 -31.44
C LEU A 126 11.53 -1.31 -31.91
N PRO A 127 10.55 -1.78 -31.12
CA PRO A 127 9.13 -1.68 -31.47
C PRO A 127 8.68 -0.21 -31.65
N PRO A 128 8.12 0.16 -32.83
CA PRO A 128 7.66 1.53 -33.07
C PRO A 128 6.44 1.89 -32.20
N PHE A 129 6.12 3.18 -32.12
CA PHE A 129 4.93 3.68 -31.39
C PHE A 129 3.66 2.89 -31.75
N GLY A 130 2.82 2.56 -30.77
CA GLY A 130 1.63 1.75 -30.96
C GLY A 130 1.89 0.25 -31.09
N SER A 131 3.13 -0.22 -30.93
CA SER A 131 3.42 -1.65 -30.84
C SER A 131 3.00 -2.21 -29.48
N VAL A 132 2.41 -3.41 -29.47
CA VAL A 132 2.07 -4.17 -28.27
C VAL A 132 2.94 -5.42 -28.23
N LEU A 133 3.55 -5.66 -27.07
CA LEU A 133 4.40 -6.81 -26.80
C LEU A 133 3.76 -7.71 -25.74
N VAL A 134 3.93 -9.01 -25.90
CA VAL A 134 3.75 -10.01 -24.86
C VAL A 134 5.13 -10.39 -24.33
N ILE A 135 5.28 -10.42 -23.02
CA ILE A 135 6.54 -10.62 -22.30
C ILE A 135 6.44 -11.87 -21.44
N ASP A 136 7.48 -12.70 -21.47
CA ASP A 136 7.74 -13.82 -20.57
C ASP A 136 9.25 -13.93 -20.31
N ASP A 137 9.79 -12.99 -19.55
CA ASP A 137 11.22 -12.79 -19.36
C ASP A 137 11.74 -13.43 -18.06
N PRO A 138 12.86 -14.17 -18.08
CA PRO A 138 13.49 -14.67 -16.85
C PRO A 138 13.94 -13.54 -15.92
N LEU A 139 13.77 -13.78 -14.61
CA LEU A 139 14.41 -13.00 -13.55
C LEU A 139 15.55 -13.82 -12.94
N THR A 140 16.77 -13.29 -12.88
CA THR A 140 17.97 -14.00 -12.41
C THR A 140 18.66 -13.32 -11.22
N GLU A 141 19.43 -14.08 -10.43
CA GLU A 141 20.19 -13.54 -9.28
C GLU A 141 21.34 -12.61 -9.71
N PHE A 142 21.94 -12.89 -10.87
CA PHE A 142 23.11 -12.18 -11.40
C PHE A 142 22.88 -11.78 -12.86
N PRO A 143 23.69 -10.88 -13.44
CA PRO A 143 23.53 -10.46 -14.83
C PRO A 143 23.86 -11.59 -15.83
N ASP A 144 24.62 -12.62 -15.42
CA ASP A 144 24.90 -13.79 -16.26
C ASP A 144 23.58 -14.51 -16.61
N PRO A 145 23.23 -14.69 -17.90
CA PRO A 145 22.03 -15.42 -18.32
C PRO A 145 21.96 -16.87 -17.84
N ASN A 146 23.11 -17.48 -17.51
CA ASN A 146 23.18 -18.83 -16.96
C ASN A 146 23.05 -18.88 -15.43
N SER A 147 22.96 -17.71 -14.78
CA SER A 147 22.75 -17.66 -13.34
C SER A 147 21.36 -18.17 -12.97
N LYS A 148 21.18 -18.48 -11.69
CA LYS A 148 19.95 -19.06 -11.18
C LYS A 148 18.75 -18.16 -11.48
N VAL A 149 17.75 -18.73 -12.13
CA VAL A 149 16.44 -18.11 -12.36
C VAL A 149 15.66 -18.13 -11.05
N VAL A 150 15.19 -16.96 -10.60
CA VAL A 150 14.43 -16.77 -9.37
C VAL A 150 12.94 -16.54 -9.59
N GLY A 151 12.56 -16.26 -10.83
CA GLY A 151 11.18 -15.97 -11.22
C GLY A 151 11.08 -15.61 -12.69
N ARG A 152 9.92 -15.10 -13.07
CA ARG A 152 9.63 -14.59 -14.43
C ARG A 152 8.85 -13.29 -14.35
N ALA A 153 9.12 -12.38 -15.27
CA ALA A 153 8.30 -11.22 -15.55
C ALA A 153 7.36 -11.53 -16.71
N GLN A 154 6.07 -11.46 -16.46
CA GLN A 154 5.04 -11.85 -17.42
C GLN A 154 4.01 -10.76 -17.60
N GLY A 155 3.64 -10.45 -18.83
CA GLY A 155 2.59 -9.47 -19.09
C GLY A 155 2.72 -8.78 -20.44
N LEU A 156 2.42 -7.48 -20.44
CA LEU A 156 2.33 -6.68 -21.65
C LEU A 156 3.22 -5.44 -21.55
N ALA A 157 3.76 -5.02 -22.69
CA ALA A 157 4.32 -3.70 -22.87
C ALA A 157 3.71 -3.03 -24.10
N VAL A 158 3.50 -1.71 -24.02
CA VAL A 158 3.03 -0.91 -25.15
C VAL A 158 4.03 0.20 -25.41
N SER A 159 4.55 0.26 -26.64
CA SER A 159 5.33 1.40 -27.10
C SER A 159 4.40 2.61 -27.23
N ALA A 160 4.43 3.52 -26.27
CA ALA A 160 3.44 4.59 -26.11
C ALA A 160 4.02 6.00 -26.24
N GLY A 161 5.32 6.13 -26.49
CA GLY A 161 5.97 7.42 -26.72
C GLY A 161 5.98 7.80 -28.20
N GLN A 162 5.52 9.02 -28.52
CA GLN A 162 5.61 9.59 -29.87
C GLN A 162 6.97 10.28 -30.11
N GLU A 163 7.51 10.94 -29.08
CA GLU A 163 8.76 11.71 -29.17
C GLU A 163 9.96 10.97 -28.60
N LYS A 164 9.73 10.19 -27.54
CA LYS A 164 10.74 9.39 -26.85
C LYS A 164 10.39 7.93 -26.95
N LEU A 165 11.39 7.05 -26.90
CA LEU A 165 11.15 5.62 -26.76
C LEU A 165 10.65 5.33 -25.34
N LEU A 166 9.33 5.22 -25.20
CA LEU A 166 8.64 5.00 -23.93
C LEU A 166 7.77 3.75 -24.04
N PHE A 167 7.92 2.86 -23.08
CA PHE A 167 7.03 1.73 -22.90
C PHE A 167 6.12 1.93 -21.69
N VAL A 168 4.86 1.53 -21.79
CA VAL A 168 3.99 1.33 -20.63
C VAL A 168 3.92 -0.16 -20.36
N PHE A 169 4.37 -0.56 -19.18
CA PHE A 169 4.40 -1.93 -18.73
C PHE A 169 3.20 -2.24 -17.85
N ALA A 170 2.58 -3.39 -18.09
CA ALA A 170 1.64 -4.05 -17.19
C ALA A 170 2.15 -5.48 -16.99
N MET A 171 2.91 -5.70 -15.92
CA MET A 171 3.65 -6.94 -15.70
C MET A 171 3.43 -7.51 -14.30
N ASP A 172 3.52 -8.82 -14.18
CA ASP A 172 3.61 -9.57 -12.94
C ASP A 172 5.01 -10.19 -12.81
N PHE A 173 5.71 -9.87 -11.71
CA PHE A 173 6.98 -10.49 -11.35
C PHE A 173 6.71 -11.69 -10.44
N GLY A 174 6.50 -12.85 -11.05
CA GLY A 174 6.20 -14.10 -10.36
C GLY A 174 7.47 -14.80 -9.89
N PHE A 175 7.66 -14.90 -8.58
CA PHE A 175 8.83 -15.56 -7.99
C PHE A 175 8.59 -17.06 -7.83
N THR A 176 9.57 -17.87 -8.25
CA THR A 176 9.48 -19.34 -8.25
C THR A 176 10.52 -20.00 -7.36
N SER A 177 11.32 -19.21 -6.63
CA SER A 177 12.34 -19.72 -5.73
C SER A 177 12.54 -18.81 -4.51
N GLY A 178 13.30 -19.30 -3.53
CA GLY A 178 13.64 -18.53 -2.32
C GLY A 178 12.44 -18.31 -1.40
N GLU A 179 12.54 -17.27 -0.55
CA GLU A 179 11.51 -16.96 0.45
C GLU A 179 10.16 -16.62 -0.18
N PHE A 180 10.16 -16.03 -1.37
CA PHE A 180 8.96 -15.51 -2.03
C PHE A 180 8.38 -16.44 -3.09
N ASN A 181 8.81 -17.71 -3.14
CA ASN A 181 8.28 -18.70 -4.07
C ASN A 181 6.73 -18.76 -4.01
N GLY A 182 6.09 -18.65 -5.17
CA GLY A 182 4.64 -18.63 -5.34
C GLY A 182 3.99 -17.27 -5.04
N SER A 183 4.78 -16.23 -4.76
CA SER A 183 4.31 -14.84 -4.60
C SER A 183 4.68 -14.01 -5.82
N SER A 184 4.01 -12.87 -6.01
CA SER A 184 4.32 -11.97 -7.11
C SER A 184 4.14 -10.50 -6.77
N LEU A 185 4.76 -9.64 -7.57
CA LEU A 185 4.54 -8.19 -7.56
C LEU A 185 3.95 -7.75 -8.89
N SER A 186 2.92 -6.91 -8.83
CA SER A 186 2.30 -6.33 -10.02
C SER A 186 2.83 -4.91 -10.26
N VAL A 187 3.26 -4.65 -11.49
CA VAL A 187 3.81 -3.37 -11.94
C VAL A 187 2.92 -2.81 -13.04
N LEU A 188 2.54 -1.55 -12.90
CA LEU A 188 1.86 -0.77 -13.93
C LEU A 188 2.49 0.61 -14.00
N SER A 189 3.36 0.83 -14.99
CA SER A 189 4.10 2.09 -15.06
C SER A 189 4.69 2.37 -16.44
N ARG A 190 5.07 3.63 -16.65
CA ARG A 190 5.78 4.07 -17.86
C ARG A 190 7.28 4.02 -17.64
N ASP A 191 8.02 3.72 -18.70
CA ASP A 191 9.47 3.63 -18.70
C ASP A 191 10.04 4.31 -19.95
N ILE A 192 10.90 5.31 -19.77
CA ILE A 192 11.65 5.92 -20.86
C ILE A 192 12.99 5.20 -20.93
N VAL A 193 13.08 4.17 -21.77
CA VAL A 193 14.12 3.13 -21.69
C VAL A 193 15.55 3.62 -21.97
N LEU A 194 15.71 4.83 -22.52
CA LEU A 194 17.01 5.45 -22.80
C LEU A 194 17.49 6.40 -21.69
N GLU A 195 16.68 6.64 -20.65
CA GLU A 195 17.08 7.44 -19.49
C GLU A 195 17.90 6.61 -18.49
N THR A 196 18.81 7.26 -17.75
CA THR A 196 19.73 6.57 -16.83
C THR A 196 19.07 6.18 -15.51
N GLU A 197 18.13 7.00 -15.04
CA GLU A 197 17.38 6.76 -13.81
C GLU A 197 15.92 6.51 -14.17
N ARG A 198 15.48 5.28 -13.95
CA ARG A 198 14.15 4.81 -14.34
C ARG A 198 13.47 4.20 -13.13
N GLU A 199 12.20 4.50 -12.94
CA GLU A 199 11.41 4.02 -11.80
C GLU A 199 10.05 3.53 -12.26
N LEU A 200 9.64 2.35 -11.80
CA LEU A 200 8.31 1.79 -12.04
C LEU A 200 7.55 1.66 -10.72
N ALA A 201 6.26 1.97 -10.75
CA ALA A 201 5.37 1.78 -9.62
C ALA A 201 5.01 0.29 -9.42
N VAL A 202 5.18 -0.21 -8.20
CA VAL A 202 4.58 -1.47 -7.77
C VAL A 202 3.19 -1.16 -7.22
N VAL A 203 2.17 -1.67 -7.91
CA VAL A 203 0.76 -1.33 -7.67
C VAL A 203 -0.01 -2.42 -6.92
N GLY A 204 0.63 -3.57 -6.67
CA GLY A 204 0.02 -4.69 -5.96
C GLY A 204 0.95 -5.88 -5.83
N GLY A 205 0.44 -6.96 -5.25
CA GLY A 205 1.15 -8.22 -5.16
C GLY A 205 0.28 -9.35 -4.64
N GLN A 206 0.76 -10.58 -4.84
CA GLN A 206 0.08 -11.82 -4.47
C GLN A 206 0.91 -12.61 -3.44
N GLY A 207 0.28 -13.57 -2.77
CA GLY A 207 0.94 -14.42 -1.78
C GLY A 207 1.52 -13.61 -0.61
N LYS A 208 2.84 -13.71 -0.40
CA LYS A 208 3.54 -12.95 0.65
C LYS A 208 3.60 -11.45 0.39
N PHE A 209 3.26 -11.00 -0.81
CA PHE A 209 3.21 -9.58 -1.18
C PHE A 209 1.78 -9.04 -1.27
N ARG A 210 0.80 -9.66 -0.60
CA ARG A 210 -0.55 -9.09 -0.52
C ARG A 210 -0.52 -7.65 -0.02
N MET A 211 -1.31 -6.80 -0.66
CA MET A 211 -1.37 -5.36 -0.42
C MET A 211 -0.04 -4.63 -0.65
N ALA A 212 0.86 -5.20 -1.47
CA ALA A 212 2.13 -4.57 -1.77
C ALA A 212 1.96 -3.21 -2.45
N ARG A 213 2.75 -2.23 -2.01
CA ARG A 213 2.91 -0.93 -2.66
C ARG A 213 4.36 -0.49 -2.58
N GLY A 214 4.85 0.18 -3.62
CA GLY A 214 6.23 0.63 -3.63
C GLY A 214 6.71 1.00 -5.02
N PHE A 215 8.01 0.84 -5.25
CA PHE A 215 8.65 1.20 -6.51
C PHE A 215 9.80 0.23 -6.84
N ALA A 216 10.14 0.18 -8.12
CA ALA A 216 11.29 -0.51 -8.66
C ALA A 216 12.20 0.50 -9.37
N LYS A 217 13.47 0.58 -8.98
CA LYS A 217 14.49 1.34 -9.70
C LYS A 217 15.20 0.45 -10.69
N LEU A 218 15.37 0.95 -11.91
CA LEU A 218 15.89 0.20 -13.03
C LEU A 218 17.22 0.81 -13.49
N ARG A 219 18.20 -0.05 -13.74
CA ARG A 219 19.47 0.32 -14.37
C ARG A 219 19.76 -0.64 -15.52
N THR A 220 19.98 -0.13 -16.72
CA THR A 220 20.38 -0.96 -17.85
C THR A 220 21.80 -1.46 -17.62
N HIS A 221 21.97 -2.76 -17.42
CA HIS A 221 23.28 -3.38 -17.24
C HIS A 221 23.92 -3.69 -18.60
N TYR A 222 23.13 -4.19 -19.55
CA TYR A 222 23.57 -4.49 -20.91
C TYR A 222 22.42 -4.32 -21.88
N SER A 223 22.71 -3.80 -23.08
CA SER A 223 21.74 -3.81 -24.18
C SER A 223 22.46 -3.92 -25.51
N ASN A 224 21.96 -4.79 -26.37
CA ASN A 224 22.38 -4.91 -27.75
C ASN A 224 21.13 -5.09 -28.62
N TYR A 225 20.67 -4.00 -29.19
CA TYR A 225 19.45 -3.99 -30.00
C TYR A 225 19.60 -4.76 -31.33
N THR A 226 20.84 -4.92 -31.82
CA THR A 226 21.13 -5.74 -33.01
C THR A 226 20.79 -7.20 -32.73
N SER A 227 21.33 -7.76 -31.64
CA SER A 227 21.05 -9.13 -31.22
C SER A 227 19.70 -9.27 -30.50
N GLY A 228 19.10 -8.17 -30.05
CA GLY A 228 17.85 -8.15 -29.30
C GLY A 228 17.99 -8.55 -27.83
N VAL A 229 19.20 -8.51 -27.26
CA VAL A 229 19.45 -8.90 -25.87
C VAL A 229 19.51 -7.68 -24.97
N ILE A 230 18.72 -7.66 -23.91
CA ILE A 230 18.66 -6.58 -22.93
C ILE A 230 18.70 -7.17 -21.52
N ILE A 231 19.54 -6.61 -20.66
CA ILE A 231 19.68 -7.00 -19.25
C ILE A 231 19.50 -5.76 -18.40
N VAL A 232 18.47 -5.77 -17.55
CA VAL A 232 18.12 -4.65 -16.67
C VAL A 232 18.19 -5.11 -15.23
N GLU A 233 18.93 -4.37 -14.42
CA GLU A 233 18.98 -4.57 -12.98
C GLU A 233 17.78 -3.88 -12.33
N TYR A 234 17.07 -4.61 -11.48
CA TYR A 234 15.93 -4.13 -10.71
C TYR A 234 16.28 -4.10 -9.23
N THR A 235 16.06 -2.95 -8.60
CA THR A 235 16.06 -2.80 -7.14
C THR A 235 14.66 -2.40 -6.71
N VAL A 236 13.95 -3.28 -6.02
CA VAL A 236 12.53 -3.11 -5.69
C VAL A 236 12.37 -2.92 -4.20
N THR A 237 11.67 -1.86 -3.78
CA THR A 237 11.32 -1.61 -2.39
C THR A 237 9.81 -1.63 -2.25
N VAL A 238 9.28 -2.54 -1.43
CA VAL A 238 7.83 -2.72 -1.25
C VAL A 238 7.45 -2.76 0.23
N PHE A 239 6.36 -2.07 0.55
CA PHE A 239 5.60 -2.25 1.78
C PHE A 239 4.55 -3.34 1.55
N HIS A 240 4.46 -4.33 2.43
CA HIS A 240 3.45 -5.40 2.39
C HIS A 240 3.09 -5.87 3.81
N TYR A 241 2.18 -6.82 3.96
CA TYR A 241 1.73 -7.30 5.26
C TYR A 241 1.82 -8.83 5.36
N GLU A 242 2.12 -9.31 6.56
CA GLU A 242 1.88 -10.71 6.91
C GLU A 242 0.44 -10.90 7.35
N PHE A 243 -0.30 -11.73 6.61
CA PHE A 243 -1.69 -12.03 6.90
C PHE A 243 -1.82 -13.34 7.67
N ASP A 244 -2.57 -13.28 8.76
CA ASP A 244 -3.24 -14.46 9.32
C ASP A 244 -4.53 -14.67 8.52
N ASN A 245 -4.82 -15.92 8.12
CA ASN A 245 -5.89 -16.22 7.17
C ASN A 245 -7.28 -15.90 7.75
N TYR A 246 -7.90 -14.81 7.29
CA TYR A 246 -9.33 -14.55 7.50
C TYR A 246 -10.07 -14.86 6.21
N VAL A 247 -10.97 -15.85 6.25
CA VAL A 247 -11.86 -16.19 5.14
C VAL A 247 -13.27 -15.77 5.54
N CYS A 248 -13.81 -14.78 4.83
CA CYS A 248 -15.22 -14.46 4.89
C CYS A 248 -15.89 -15.03 3.63
N TRP A 249 -16.92 -15.86 3.81
CA TRP A 249 -17.69 -16.38 2.70
C TRP A 249 -18.65 -15.31 2.20
N ILE A 250 -18.64 -15.06 0.89
CA ILE A 250 -19.64 -14.22 0.24
C ILE A 250 -20.87 -15.12 0.03
N SER A 251 -21.79 -15.12 1.00
CA SER A 251 -23.13 -15.73 0.87
C SER A 251 -24.17 -14.67 0.56
#